data_AF-A0A8B8BEI0-F1
#
_entry.id   AF-A0A8B8BEI0-F1
#
_cell.length_a   1.000
_cell.length_b   1.000
_cell.length_c   1.000
_cell.angle_alpha   90.00
_cell.angle_beta   90.00
_cell.angle_gamma   90.00
#
_symmetry.space_group_name_H-M   'P 1'
#
loop_
_entity.id
_entity.type
_entity.pdbx_description
1 polymer ?
#
loop_
_entity_poly.entity_id
_entity_poly.type
_entity_poly.pdbx_seq_one_letter_code
_entity_poly.pdbx_strand_id
1 'polypeptide(L)'
;MGRPKAEGGRKRKAKDPNRPKRATSAYFFFLSKMREDSKKAGKPITKIAEFTKDCSAKWAKMNDKDKEPFSKKAAADKKRYDAEMAVYKGKDPNDAGKPKRPQSAYFCFLADFRAKMKGKNIDHKEIIKMAGEAWRNLDDNEKKPFEKLAQKEQEKYETALGEWRKGGGGASPSKKAKQEENGDDDEDDEEEDEDEDDEDDE
;
A
#
# COMPACT_ATOMS: atom_id res chain seq x y z
N MET A 1 -9.93 13.62 -44.15
CA MET A 1 -10.77 14.03 -43.00
C MET A 1 -9.93 14.07 -41.73
N GLY A 2 -10.03 15.14 -40.93
CA GLY A 2 -9.39 15.22 -39.61
C GLY A 2 -10.28 14.65 -38.51
N ARG A 3 -9.71 13.86 -37.60
CA ARG A 3 -10.43 13.28 -36.46
C ARG A 3 -10.79 14.41 -35.47
N PRO A 4 -12.07 14.60 -35.09
CA PRO A 4 -12.47 15.73 -34.24
C PRO A 4 -11.79 15.68 -32.87
N LYS A 5 -11.38 16.84 -32.36
CA LYS A 5 -10.92 16.97 -30.96
C LYS A 5 -12.09 16.65 -30.03
N ALA A 6 -11.93 15.65 -29.18
CA ALA A 6 -12.87 15.42 -28.10
C ALA A 6 -12.73 16.53 -27.04
N GLU A 7 -13.71 17.44 -27.01
CA GLU A 7 -14.04 18.32 -25.88
C GLU A 7 -14.37 17.43 -24.67
N GLY A 8 -13.37 17.11 -23.86
CA GLY A 8 -13.49 16.05 -22.87
C GLY A 8 -12.17 15.63 -22.25
N GLY A 9 -11.36 16.59 -21.81
CA GLY A 9 -10.15 16.30 -21.05
C GLY A 9 -10.50 15.55 -19.76
N ARG A 10 -10.23 14.23 -19.71
CA ARG A 10 -10.45 13.40 -18.51
C ARG A 10 -9.78 14.05 -17.30
N LYS A 11 -10.58 14.68 -16.42
CA LYS A 11 -10.13 15.20 -15.13
C LYS A 11 -9.39 14.09 -14.40
N ARG A 12 -8.08 14.24 -14.25
CA ARG A 12 -7.26 13.24 -13.56
C ARG A 12 -7.67 13.26 -12.09
N LYS A 13 -8.31 12.18 -11.61
CA LYS A 13 -8.45 11.94 -10.16
C LYS A 13 -7.09 12.22 -9.50
N ALA A 14 -7.12 12.98 -8.40
CA ALA A 14 -5.94 13.25 -7.59
C ALA A 14 -5.19 11.93 -7.36
N LYS A 15 -3.89 11.92 -7.64
CA LYS A 15 -3.06 10.80 -7.19
C LYS A 15 -2.81 11.03 -5.72
N ASP A 16 -2.94 9.96 -4.96
CA ASP A 16 -2.40 9.85 -3.61
C ASP A 16 -1.00 10.49 -3.56
N PRO A 17 -0.77 11.50 -2.69
CA PRO A 17 0.51 12.18 -2.55
C PRO A 17 1.67 11.22 -2.23
N ASN A 18 1.40 10.12 -1.52
CA ASN A 18 2.40 9.13 -1.13
C ASN A 18 2.70 8.11 -2.23
N ARG A 19 2.01 8.18 -3.38
CA ARG A 19 2.25 7.25 -4.49
C ARG A 19 3.59 7.54 -5.19
N PRO A 20 4.48 6.55 -5.31
CA PRO A 20 5.75 6.67 -6.03
C PRO A 20 5.62 7.26 -7.43
N LYS A 21 6.53 8.17 -7.75
CA LYS A 21 6.56 8.85 -9.05
C LYS A 21 7.07 7.88 -10.12
N ARG A 22 6.27 7.70 -11.17
CA ARG A 22 6.52 6.78 -12.30
C ARG A 22 7.98 6.80 -12.78
N ALA A 23 8.47 5.61 -13.16
CA ALA A 23 9.75 5.47 -13.84
C ALA A 23 9.87 6.39 -15.06
N THR A 24 11.05 6.96 -15.22
CA THR A 24 11.48 7.88 -16.26
C THR A 24 12.08 7.07 -17.41
N SER A 25 11.55 7.25 -18.63
CA SER A 25 12.09 6.54 -19.80
C SER A 25 13.39 7.14 -20.29
N ALA A 26 14.14 6.37 -21.09
CA ALA A 26 15.43 6.80 -21.66
C ALA A 26 15.32 8.14 -22.40
N TYR A 27 14.24 8.33 -23.17
CA TYR A 27 13.97 9.60 -23.85
C TYR A 27 13.78 10.79 -22.91
N PHE A 28 13.17 10.62 -21.73
CA PHE A 28 13.05 11.70 -20.75
C PHE A 28 14.38 12.02 -20.05
N PHE A 29 15.25 11.04 -19.84
CA PHE A 29 16.63 11.29 -19.40
C PHE A 29 17.44 12.03 -20.47
N PHE A 30 17.26 11.69 -21.75
CA PHE A 30 17.84 12.43 -22.87
C PHE A 30 17.32 13.87 -22.96
N LEU A 31 16.01 14.10 -22.83
CA LEU A 31 15.43 15.45 -22.76
C LEU A 31 16.01 16.26 -21.59
N SER A 32 16.23 15.64 -20.44
CA SER A 32 16.85 16.31 -19.29
C SER A 32 18.30 16.71 -19.59
N LYS A 33 19.09 15.81 -20.18
CA LYS A 33 20.47 16.10 -20.61
C LYS A 33 20.52 17.22 -21.66
N MET A 34 19.64 17.20 -22.66
CA MET A 34 19.53 18.26 -23.67
C MET A 34 19.16 19.61 -23.05
N ARG A 35 18.32 19.64 -22.00
CA ARG A 35 17.98 20.87 -21.26
C ARG A 35 19.18 21.41 -20.48
N GLU A 36 19.95 20.54 -19.83
CA GLU A 36 21.19 20.91 -19.14
C GLU A 36 22.23 21.46 -20.12
N ASP A 37 22.38 20.83 -21.29
CA ASP A 37 23.33 21.28 -22.32
C ASP A 37 22.92 22.64 -22.92
N SER A 38 21.62 22.85 -23.21
CA SER A 38 21.11 24.18 -23.59
C SER A 38 21.34 25.24 -22.51
N LYS A 39 21.16 24.90 -21.23
CA LYS A 39 21.45 25.81 -20.10
C LYS A 39 22.95 26.15 -20.02
N LYS A 40 23.83 25.15 -20.15
CA LYS A 40 25.30 25.35 -20.15
C LYS A 40 25.79 26.15 -21.36
N ALA A 41 25.16 25.98 -22.53
CA ALA A 41 25.46 26.73 -23.73
C ALA A 41 24.90 28.17 -23.75
N GLY A 42 24.32 28.65 -22.65
CA GLY A 42 23.72 29.99 -22.56
C GLY A 42 22.48 30.19 -23.45
N LYS A 43 21.86 29.10 -23.92
CA LYS A 43 20.69 29.12 -24.82
C LYS A 43 19.44 28.69 -24.06
N PRO A 44 18.77 29.59 -23.32
CA PRO A 44 17.55 29.26 -22.58
C PRO A 44 16.45 28.76 -23.54
N ILE A 45 15.71 27.75 -23.11
CA ILE A 45 14.63 27.14 -23.90
C ILE A 45 13.39 28.03 -23.81
N THR A 46 13.29 28.99 -24.74
CA THR A 46 12.17 29.92 -24.84
C THR A 46 10.95 29.28 -25.52
N LYS A 47 11.17 28.43 -26.54
CA LYS A 47 10.12 27.70 -27.27
C LYS A 47 10.18 26.21 -26.99
N ILE A 48 9.45 25.76 -25.97
CA ILE A 48 9.42 24.34 -25.52
C ILE A 48 8.94 23.40 -26.64
N ALA A 49 8.01 23.86 -27.51
CA ALA A 49 7.49 23.07 -28.62
C ALA A 49 8.58 22.71 -29.65
N GLU A 50 9.29 23.72 -30.17
CA GLU A 50 10.41 23.51 -31.10
C GLU A 50 11.53 22.68 -30.46
N PHE A 51 11.94 23.00 -29.23
CA PHE A 51 12.96 22.22 -28.51
C PHE A 51 12.59 20.73 -28.38
N THR A 52 11.33 20.41 -28.11
CA THR A 52 10.88 19.02 -27.97
C THR A 52 10.82 18.29 -29.32
N LYS A 53 10.53 19.03 -30.41
CA LYS A 53 10.53 18.54 -31.79
C LYS A 53 11.96 18.27 -32.31
N ASP A 54 12.90 19.17 -32.01
CA ASP A 54 14.32 18.97 -32.31
C ASP A 54 14.90 17.78 -31.53
N CYS A 55 14.53 17.65 -30.25
CA CYS A 55 14.93 16.52 -29.43
C CYS A 55 14.36 15.18 -29.93
N SER A 56 13.09 15.13 -30.37
CA SER A 56 12.52 13.88 -30.90
C SER A 56 13.17 13.48 -32.23
N ALA A 57 13.44 14.44 -33.12
CA ALA A 57 14.19 14.22 -34.35
C ALA A 57 15.63 13.73 -34.08
N LYS A 58 16.31 14.32 -33.09
CA LYS A 58 17.66 13.91 -32.67
C LYS A 58 17.67 12.50 -32.07
N TRP A 59 16.71 12.17 -31.20
CA TRP A 59 16.56 10.83 -30.62
C TRP A 59 16.24 9.76 -31.66
N ALA A 60 15.43 10.08 -32.68
CA ALA A 60 15.16 9.17 -33.79
C ALA A 60 16.44 8.82 -34.57
N LYS A 61 17.32 9.81 -34.82
CA LYS A 61 18.59 9.65 -35.54
C LYS A 61 19.75 9.05 -34.73
N MET A 62 19.63 8.97 -33.40
CA MET A 62 20.67 8.40 -32.54
C MET A 62 20.78 6.88 -32.71
N ASN A 63 22.01 6.36 -32.68
CA ASN A 63 22.26 4.91 -32.71
C ASN A 63 22.05 4.29 -31.32
N ASP A 64 21.96 2.96 -31.26
CA ASP A 64 21.72 2.27 -29.98
C ASP A 64 22.84 2.49 -28.97
N LYS A 65 24.09 2.67 -29.42
CA LYS A 65 25.23 3.04 -28.55
C LYS A 65 25.03 4.41 -27.88
N ASP A 66 24.50 5.41 -28.61
CA ASP A 66 24.21 6.74 -28.06
C ASP A 66 23.01 6.72 -27.11
N LYS A 67 22.05 5.81 -27.36
CA LYS A 67 20.87 5.56 -26.52
C LYS A 67 21.21 4.75 -25.28
N GLU A 68 22.21 3.87 -25.34
CA GLU A 68 22.63 2.96 -24.27
C GLU A 68 22.78 3.61 -22.88
N PRO A 69 23.50 4.74 -22.69
CA PRO A 69 23.60 5.38 -21.37
C PRO A 69 22.24 5.85 -20.83
N PHE A 70 21.31 6.26 -21.71
CA PHE A 70 19.97 6.65 -21.32
C PHE A 70 19.08 5.43 -21.03
N SER A 71 19.26 4.33 -21.77
CA SER A 71 18.61 3.03 -21.51
C SER A 71 19.06 2.44 -20.18
N LYS A 72 20.36 2.51 -19.85
CA LYS A 72 20.90 2.11 -18.54
C LYS A 72 20.30 2.93 -17.40
N LYS A 73 20.21 4.27 -17.54
CA LYS A 73 19.54 5.15 -16.56
C LYS A 73 18.04 4.82 -16.41
N ALA A 74 17.35 4.55 -17.52
CA ALA A 74 15.94 4.15 -17.49
C ALA A 74 15.72 2.78 -16.83
N ALA A 75 16.62 1.82 -17.05
CA ALA A 75 16.58 0.53 -16.36
C ALA A 75 16.81 0.67 -14.85
N ALA A 76 17.74 1.53 -14.43
CA ALA A 76 17.97 1.83 -13.02
C ALA A 76 16.76 2.54 -12.37
N ASP A 77 16.19 3.55 -13.03
CA ASP A 77 15.01 4.27 -12.50
C ASP A 77 13.75 3.40 -12.50
N LYS A 78 13.64 2.43 -13.44
CA LYS A 78 12.62 1.39 -13.38
C LYS A 78 12.78 0.53 -12.12
N LYS A 79 13.99 0.05 -11.80
CA LYS A 79 14.25 -0.71 -10.57
C LYS A 79 13.90 0.09 -9.31
N ARG A 80 14.25 1.39 -9.26
CA ARG A 80 13.84 2.30 -8.17
C ARG A 80 12.33 2.36 -8.03
N TYR A 81 11.61 2.68 -9.13
CA TYR A 81 10.16 2.78 -9.12
C TYR A 81 9.47 1.46 -8.76
N ASP A 82 9.96 0.32 -9.26
CA ASP A 82 9.38 -1.00 -8.97
C ASP A 82 9.57 -1.36 -7.48
N ALA A 83 10.70 -0.99 -6.86
CA ALA A 83 10.93 -1.14 -5.41
C ALA A 83 10.04 -0.20 -4.57
N GLU A 84 9.98 1.10 -4.90
CA GLU A 84 9.09 2.05 -4.22
C GLU A 84 7.61 1.66 -4.37
N MET A 85 7.20 1.14 -5.53
CA MET A 85 5.84 0.66 -5.77
C MET A 85 5.54 -0.66 -5.07
N ALA A 86 6.55 -1.46 -4.68
CA ALA A 86 6.36 -2.60 -3.80
C ALA A 86 6.03 -2.09 -2.39
N VAL A 87 6.85 -1.19 -1.84
CA VAL A 87 6.63 -0.51 -0.54
C VAL A 87 5.22 0.07 -0.48
N TYR A 88 4.88 0.94 -1.42
CA TYR A 88 3.58 1.61 -1.48
C TYR A 88 2.36 0.67 -1.59
N LYS A 89 2.54 -0.55 -2.10
CA LYS A 89 1.48 -1.57 -2.19
C LYS A 89 1.36 -2.47 -0.95
N GLY A 90 2.02 -2.14 0.16
CA GLY A 90 2.07 -3.02 1.33
C GLY A 90 2.94 -4.27 1.12
N LYS A 91 3.87 -4.22 0.16
CA LYS A 91 5.05 -5.09 0.11
C LYS A 91 6.27 -4.26 0.46
N ASP A 92 6.25 -3.70 1.67
CA ASP A 92 7.45 -3.13 2.25
C ASP A 92 8.51 -4.26 2.38
N PRO A 93 9.76 -4.07 1.90
CA PRO A 93 10.80 -5.07 2.05
C PRO A 93 11.19 -5.29 3.53
N ASN A 94 10.86 -4.36 4.43
CA ASN A 94 10.96 -4.56 5.88
C ASN A 94 9.78 -5.39 6.41
N ASP A 95 8.59 -5.32 5.79
CA ASP A 95 7.46 -6.22 6.06
C ASP A 95 7.68 -7.64 5.48
N ALA A 96 8.83 -7.92 4.85
CA ALA A 96 9.22 -9.28 4.50
C ALA A 96 9.37 -10.12 5.78
N GLY A 97 8.65 -11.25 5.84
CA GLY A 97 8.59 -12.09 7.05
C GLY A 97 7.66 -11.59 8.15
N LYS A 98 7.02 -10.42 7.98
CA LYS A 98 6.00 -9.95 8.93
C LYS A 98 4.81 -10.91 8.93
N PRO A 99 4.35 -11.37 10.09
CA PRO A 99 3.15 -12.20 10.16
C PRO A 99 1.94 -11.49 9.52
N LYS A 100 1.06 -12.27 8.89
CA LYS A 100 -0.22 -11.74 8.41
C LYS A 100 -1.17 -11.59 9.60
N ARG A 101 -1.97 -10.53 9.61
CA ARG A 101 -3.00 -10.30 10.64
C ARG A 101 -3.88 -11.54 10.82
N PRO A 102 -4.26 -11.89 12.06
CA PRO A 102 -5.07 -13.07 12.35
C PRO A 102 -6.48 -12.87 11.79
N GLN A 103 -7.22 -13.97 11.60
CA GLN A 103 -8.63 -13.88 11.21
C GLN A 103 -9.49 -13.60 12.45
N SER A 104 -10.46 -12.70 12.31
CA SER A 104 -11.52 -12.52 13.31
C SER A 104 -12.46 -13.73 13.30
N ALA A 105 -13.16 -13.99 14.41
CA ALA A 105 -14.10 -15.09 14.59
C ALA A 105 -15.07 -15.25 13.41
N TYR A 106 -15.63 -14.15 12.89
CA TYR A 106 -16.48 -14.16 11.70
C TYR A 106 -15.78 -14.67 10.44
N PHE A 107 -14.50 -14.34 10.24
CA PHE A 107 -13.73 -14.83 9.08
C PHE A 107 -13.36 -16.32 9.21
N CYS A 108 -13.07 -16.79 10.43
CA CYS A 108 -12.92 -18.21 10.73
C CYS A 108 -14.22 -18.97 10.40
N PHE A 109 -15.37 -18.48 10.89
CA PHE A 109 -16.69 -19.00 10.55
C PHE A 109 -16.96 -18.96 9.04
N LEU A 110 -16.65 -17.85 8.36
CA LEU A 110 -16.86 -17.70 6.93
C LEU A 110 -16.01 -18.66 6.09
N ALA A 111 -14.81 -19.04 6.56
CA ALA A 111 -14.00 -20.08 5.93
C ALA A 111 -14.69 -21.45 6.04
N ASP A 112 -15.20 -21.76 7.22
CA ASP A 112 -15.95 -22.98 7.53
C ASP A 112 -17.27 -23.08 6.75
N PHE A 113 -18.01 -21.96 6.67
CA PHE A 113 -19.24 -21.83 5.90
C PHE A 113 -19.00 -21.97 4.39
N ARG A 114 -17.90 -21.40 3.87
CA ARG A 114 -17.46 -21.60 2.49
C ARG A 114 -17.07 -23.06 2.23
N ALA A 115 -16.48 -23.76 3.20
CA ALA A 115 -16.21 -25.19 3.09
C ALA A 115 -17.50 -26.01 3.05
N LYS A 116 -18.48 -25.71 3.91
CA LYS A 116 -19.83 -26.33 3.94
C LYS A 116 -20.66 -26.05 2.67
N MET A 117 -20.42 -24.93 1.98
CA MET A 117 -21.04 -24.59 0.70
C MET A 117 -20.21 -25.02 -0.53
N LYS A 118 -19.01 -25.58 -0.34
CA LYS A 118 -18.13 -26.01 -1.43
C LYS A 118 -18.77 -27.16 -2.22
N GLY A 119 -18.81 -27.03 -3.54
CA GLY A 119 -19.44 -27.99 -4.44
C GLY A 119 -20.92 -27.73 -4.72
N LYS A 120 -21.56 -26.80 -3.99
CA LYS A 120 -22.86 -26.24 -4.42
C LYS A 120 -22.59 -25.17 -5.48
N ASN A 121 -23.38 -25.14 -6.55
CA ASN A 121 -23.26 -24.12 -7.61
C ASN A 121 -23.93 -22.81 -7.19
N ILE A 122 -23.38 -22.19 -6.14
CA ILE A 122 -23.88 -20.95 -5.53
C ILE A 122 -22.79 -19.88 -5.72
N ASP A 123 -23.17 -18.70 -6.20
CA ASP A 123 -22.22 -17.60 -6.40
C ASP A 123 -21.56 -17.18 -5.08
N HIS A 124 -20.28 -16.79 -5.15
CA HIS A 124 -19.48 -16.39 -4.00
C HIS A 124 -20.11 -15.22 -3.22
N LYS A 125 -20.81 -14.29 -3.89
CA LYS A 125 -21.51 -13.18 -3.22
C LYS A 125 -22.70 -13.67 -2.40
N GLU A 126 -23.47 -14.63 -2.91
CA GLU A 126 -24.60 -15.21 -2.19
C GLU A 126 -24.14 -16.04 -0.99
N ILE A 127 -23.01 -16.77 -1.11
CA ILE A 127 -22.37 -17.45 0.03
C ILE A 127 -21.99 -16.43 1.13
N ILE A 128 -21.49 -15.24 0.77
CA ILE A 128 -21.15 -14.18 1.74
C ILE A 128 -22.40 -13.60 2.42
N LYS A 129 -23.49 -13.37 1.68
CA LYS A 129 -24.77 -12.90 2.27
C LYS A 129 -25.32 -13.90 3.27
N MET A 130 -25.48 -15.16 2.87
CA MET A 130 -25.98 -16.22 3.74
C MET A 130 -25.10 -16.43 4.98
N ALA A 131 -23.77 -16.31 4.84
CA ALA A 131 -22.87 -16.36 6.00
C ALA A 131 -23.03 -15.14 6.93
N GLY A 132 -23.28 -13.94 6.39
CA GLY A 132 -23.56 -12.76 7.19
C GLY A 132 -24.90 -12.80 7.93
N GLU A 133 -25.91 -13.43 7.34
CA GLU A 133 -27.20 -13.70 7.99
C GLU A 133 -27.07 -14.80 9.05
N ALA A 134 -26.43 -15.93 8.72
CA ALA A 134 -26.16 -17.00 9.66
C ALA A 134 -25.36 -16.52 10.88
N TRP A 135 -24.32 -15.68 10.70
CA TRP A 135 -23.52 -15.15 11.81
C TRP A 135 -24.29 -14.23 12.77
N ARG A 136 -25.31 -13.50 12.28
CA ARG A 136 -26.17 -12.69 13.15
C ARG A 136 -27.14 -13.55 13.97
N ASN A 137 -27.60 -14.66 13.39
CA ASN A 137 -28.58 -15.56 14.01
C ASN A 137 -27.94 -16.72 14.78
N LEU A 138 -26.61 -16.85 14.75
CA LEU A 138 -25.85 -17.84 15.51
C LEU A 138 -25.86 -17.47 17.00
N ASP A 139 -26.18 -18.43 17.87
CA ASP A 139 -26.12 -18.23 19.33
C ASP A 139 -24.68 -18.05 19.81
N ASP A 140 -24.49 -17.34 20.93
CA ASP A 140 -23.15 -17.07 21.47
C ASP A 140 -22.40 -18.36 21.85
N ASN A 141 -23.12 -19.43 22.19
CA ASN A 141 -22.51 -20.76 22.39
C ASN A 141 -21.95 -21.38 21.09
N GLU A 142 -22.53 -21.06 19.93
CA GLU A 142 -22.01 -21.45 18.62
C GLU A 142 -20.94 -20.47 18.10
N LYS A 143 -20.94 -19.20 18.54
CA LYS A 143 -19.88 -18.22 18.27
C LYS A 143 -18.60 -18.47 19.08
N LYS A 144 -18.71 -18.82 20.37
CA LYS A 144 -17.60 -19.14 21.29
C LYS A 144 -16.47 -20.01 20.70
N PRO A 145 -16.71 -21.11 19.97
CA PRO A 145 -15.62 -21.88 19.35
C PRO A 145 -14.86 -21.10 18.26
N PHE A 146 -15.52 -20.23 17.49
CA PHE A 146 -14.87 -19.37 16.50
C PHE A 146 -14.12 -18.21 17.15
N GLU A 147 -14.61 -17.68 18.27
CA GLU A 147 -13.93 -16.68 19.09
C GLU A 147 -12.65 -17.24 19.70
N LYS A 148 -12.71 -18.42 20.33
CA LYS A 148 -11.53 -19.13 20.84
C LYS A 148 -10.53 -19.47 19.73
N LEU A 149 -11.01 -19.79 18.53
CA LEU A 149 -10.13 -20.03 17.37
C LEU A 149 -9.44 -18.74 16.90
N ALA A 150 -10.15 -17.62 16.88
CA ALA A 150 -9.61 -16.31 16.53
C ALA A 150 -8.62 -15.78 17.57
N GLN A 151 -8.93 -15.90 18.87
CA GLN A 151 -8.01 -15.62 19.98
C GLN A 151 -6.72 -16.44 19.83
N LYS A 152 -6.83 -17.75 19.59
CA LYS A 152 -5.67 -18.62 19.35
C LYS A 152 -4.87 -18.30 18.08
N GLU A 153 -5.51 -17.74 17.04
CA GLU A 153 -4.78 -17.23 15.87
C GLU A 153 -4.13 -15.86 16.16
N GLN A 154 -4.75 -15.04 17.00
CA GLN A 154 -4.22 -13.77 17.48
C GLN A 154 -2.99 -13.96 18.38
N GLU A 155 -3.03 -14.84 19.38
CA GLU A 155 -1.87 -15.19 20.23
C GLU A 155 -0.66 -15.65 19.40
N LYS A 156 -0.91 -16.49 18.38
CA LYS A 156 0.13 -16.93 17.42
C LYS A 156 0.67 -15.76 16.60
N TYR A 157 -0.21 -14.86 16.16
CA TYR A 157 0.19 -13.66 15.44
C TYR A 157 1.03 -12.74 16.31
N GLU A 158 0.64 -12.50 17.56
CA GLU A 158 1.34 -11.66 18.52
C GLU A 158 2.70 -12.23 18.89
N THR A 159 2.77 -13.54 19.14
CA THR A 159 4.03 -14.28 19.35
C THR A 159 4.97 -14.11 18.15
N ALA A 160 4.49 -14.44 16.94
CA ALA A 160 5.29 -14.32 15.72
C ALA A 160 5.65 -12.86 15.38
N LEU A 161 4.82 -11.89 15.78
CA LEU A 161 5.08 -10.46 15.60
C LEU A 161 6.15 -9.98 16.60
N GLY A 162 6.13 -10.50 17.82
CA GLY A 162 7.17 -10.31 18.82
C GLY A 162 8.52 -10.88 18.37
N GLU A 163 8.53 -12.10 17.82
CA GLU A 163 9.72 -12.71 17.20
C GLU A 163 10.23 -11.90 15.99
N TRP A 164 9.34 -11.49 15.08
CA TRP A 164 9.70 -10.66 13.93
C TRP A 164 10.25 -9.29 14.35
N ARG A 165 9.67 -8.64 15.38
CA ARG A 165 10.20 -7.40 15.97
C ARG A 165 11.58 -7.60 16.60
N LYS A 166 11.78 -8.69 17.36
CA LYS A 166 13.09 -9.06 17.94
C LYS A 166 14.14 -9.34 16.84
N GLY A 167 13.72 -9.88 15.70
CA GLY A 167 14.54 -10.07 14.49
C GLY A 167 14.86 -8.81 13.69
N GLY A 168 14.57 -7.60 14.21
CA GLY A 168 14.79 -6.32 13.53
C GLY A 168 13.65 -5.86 12.62
N GLY A 169 12.55 -6.62 12.56
CA GLY A 169 11.35 -6.26 11.80
C GLY A 169 10.69 -4.99 12.32
N GLY A 170 10.59 -3.99 11.44
CA GLY A 170 9.95 -2.69 11.74
C GLY A 170 10.87 -1.61 12.33
N ALA A 171 12.17 -1.86 12.48
CA ALA A 171 13.14 -0.83 12.87
C ALA A 171 13.39 0.16 11.72
N SER A 172 12.74 1.33 11.74
CA SER A 172 12.90 2.37 10.72
C SER A 172 14.01 3.37 11.09
N PRO A 173 15.14 3.47 10.36
CA PRO A 173 16.24 4.39 10.65
C PRO A 173 15.96 5.80 10.10
N SER A 174 14.81 6.40 10.46
CA SER A 174 14.40 7.71 9.94
C SER A 174 13.53 8.51 10.92
N LYS A 175 14.06 8.75 12.12
CA LYS A 175 13.61 9.84 13.02
C LYS A 175 14.67 10.23 14.07
N LYS A 176 15.84 10.70 13.62
CA LYS A 176 16.82 11.39 14.48
C LYS A 176 16.98 12.85 14.02
N ALA A 177 16.08 13.72 14.49
CA ALA A 177 16.27 15.18 14.65
C ALA A 177 14.93 15.89 14.99
N LYS A 178 14.45 15.81 16.24
CA LYS A 178 13.98 16.98 17.02
C LYS A 178 13.58 16.61 18.46
N GLN A 179 13.80 17.53 19.37
CA GLN A 179 13.67 17.42 20.83
C GLN A 179 13.21 18.80 21.38
N GLU A 180 12.70 18.97 22.62
CA GLU A 180 12.70 18.05 23.77
C GLU A 180 11.32 17.44 24.18
N GLU A 181 10.20 18.13 24.43
CA GLU A 181 9.85 19.54 24.19
C GLU A 181 8.75 20.05 25.22
N ASN A 182 8.91 19.80 26.56
CA ASN A 182 7.92 19.80 27.70
C ASN A 182 7.15 18.46 27.85
N GLY A 183 6.83 17.90 29.04
CA GLY A 183 7.06 18.32 30.45
C GLY A 183 5.75 18.27 31.28
N ASP A 184 5.75 17.56 32.42
CA ASP A 184 4.65 17.28 33.39
C ASP A 184 3.48 16.40 32.84
N ASP A 185 3.10 15.27 33.49
CA ASP A 185 2.36 15.06 34.78
C ASP A 185 0.87 15.48 34.63
N ASP A 186 -0.14 14.69 35.00
CA ASP A 186 -0.36 13.91 36.24
C ASP A 186 -0.89 12.47 36.02
N GLU A 187 -0.65 11.63 37.04
CA GLU A 187 -1.58 10.72 37.78
C GLU A 187 -2.80 10.13 37.02
N ASP A 188 -2.93 8.80 36.88
CA ASP A 188 -3.26 7.79 37.91
C ASP A 188 -4.72 7.89 38.38
N ASP A 189 -5.54 6.92 37.95
CA ASP A 189 -6.81 6.57 38.59
C ASP A 189 -7.18 5.13 38.16
N GLU A 190 -6.91 4.18 39.07
CA GLU A 190 -7.48 2.83 39.04
C GLU A 190 -8.89 2.93 39.62
N GLU A 191 -9.94 2.68 38.83
CA GLU A 191 -11.27 2.36 39.38
C GLU A 191 -11.74 1.02 38.79
N GLU A 192 -11.70 0.01 39.65
CA GLU A 192 -12.35 -1.28 39.48
C GLU A 192 -13.83 -1.13 39.90
N ASP A 193 -14.74 -0.95 38.95
CA ASP A 193 -16.18 -1.16 39.22
C ASP A 193 -16.51 -2.66 39.06
N GLU A 194 -16.18 -3.44 40.09
CA GLU A 194 -16.89 -4.68 40.42
C GLU A 194 -18.27 -4.30 41.02
N ASP A 195 -19.35 -4.43 40.24
CA ASP A 195 -20.69 -4.57 40.79
C ASP A 195 -21.16 -6.01 40.55
N GLU A 196 -20.99 -6.86 41.57
CA GLU A 196 -21.66 -8.15 41.67
C GLU A 196 -23.18 -7.97 41.88
N ASP A 197 -23.93 -9.04 41.60
CA ASP A 197 -25.38 -9.13 41.71
C ASP A 197 -25.94 -8.66 43.07
N ASP A 198 -27.13 -8.05 43.06
CA ASP A 198 -28.12 -8.34 44.11
C ASP A 198 -29.51 -8.54 43.50
N GLU A 199 -30.23 -9.51 44.05
CA GLU A 199 -31.60 -9.87 43.67
C GLU A 199 -32.61 -8.93 44.38
N ASP A 200 -33.85 -8.82 43.89
CA ASP A 200 -35.11 -9.15 44.62
C ASP A 200 -36.38 -8.41 44.05
N ASP A 201 -37.54 -8.98 44.37
CA ASP A 201 -38.96 -8.64 44.05
C ASP A 201 -39.34 -7.18 43.69
N GLU A 202 -40.16 -6.99 42.62
CA GLU A 202 -41.66 -7.07 42.70
C GLU A 202 -42.34 -7.08 41.30
#